data_AF-A0AAW9HZC4-F1
#
_entry.id   AF-A0AAW9HZC4-F1
#
_cell.length_a   1.000
_cell.length_b   1.000
_cell.length_c   1.000
_cell.angle_alpha   90.00
_cell.angle_beta   90.00
_cell.angle_gamma   90.00
#
_symmetry.space_group_name_H-M   'P 1'
#
loop_
_entity.id
_entity.type
_entity.pdbx_description
1 polymer ?
#
loop_
_entity_poly.entity_id
_entity_poly.type
_entity_poly.pdbx_seq_one_letter_code
_entity_poly.pdbx_strand_id
1 'polypeptide(L)' 'MFKDIKKKKRELSKENTLEVLKNGREGILSTISENGYPYGIAVNYV' A
#
# COMPACT_ATOMS: atom_id res chain seq x y z
N MET A 1 -12.12 -3.01 -11.20
CA MET A 1 -11.17 -4.09 -10.85
C MET A 1 -9.77 -3.50 -10.88
N PHE A 2 -8.93 -3.81 -9.89
CA PHE A 2 -7.54 -3.33 -9.87
C PHE A 2 -6.71 -4.01 -10.96
N LYS A 3 -5.72 -3.30 -11.50
CA LYS A 3 -4.76 -3.89 -12.43
C LYS A 3 -3.87 -4.89 -11.69
N ASP A 4 -3.53 -5.97 -12.35
CA ASP A 4 -2.53 -6.91 -11.84
C ASP A 4 -1.19 -6.20 -11.57
N ILE A 5 -0.46 -6.70 -10.58
CA ILE A 5 0.88 -6.21 -10.30
C ILE A 5 1.82 -6.52 -11.47
N LYS A 6 2.57 -5.52 -11.93
CA LYS A 6 3.50 -5.68 -13.07
C LYS A 6 4.56 -6.76 -12.83
N LYS A 7 5.03 -6.93 -11.59
CA LYS A 7 6.06 -7.91 -11.21
C LYS A 7 5.45 -9.10 -10.47
N LYS A 8 4.61 -9.88 -11.14
CA LYS A 8 3.91 -11.05 -10.58
C LYS A 8 4.85 -12.08 -9.93
N LYS A 9 6.06 -12.26 -10.44
CA LYS A 9 7.10 -13.11 -9.83
C LYS A 9 7.57 -12.64 -8.43
N ARG A 10 7.28 -11.39 -8.04
CA ARG A 10 7.62 -10.80 -6.74
C ARG A 10 6.37 -10.56 -5.87
N GLU A 11 5.23 -11.10 -6.28
CA GLU A 11 4.01 -11.04 -5.48
C GLU A 11 4.20 -11.85 -4.19
N LEU A 12 3.86 -11.25 -3.06
CA LEU A 12 3.87 -11.93 -1.78
C LEU A 12 2.62 -12.79 -1.66
N SER A 13 2.71 -13.88 -0.90
CA SER A 13 1.51 -14.57 -0.47
C SER A 13 0.66 -13.66 0.41
N LYS A 14 -0.61 -14.01 0.55
CA LYS A 14 -1.54 -13.26 1.40
C LYS A 14 -1.09 -13.26 2.86
N GLU A 15 -0.55 -14.37 3.34
CA GLU A 15 -0.06 -14.54 4.70
C GLU A 15 1.13 -13.61 4.96
N ASN A 16 2.14 -13.63 4.08
CA ASN A 16 3.31 -12.77 4.19
C ASN A 16 2.95 -11.28 4.10
N THR A 17 1.96 -10.94 3.26
CA THR A 17 1.47 -9.56 3.15
C THR A 17 0.86 -9.08 4.48
N LEU A 18 0.04 -9.92 5.13
CA LEU A 18 -0.56 -9.60 6.42
C LEU A 18 0.49 -9.49 7.52
N GLU A 19 1.52 -10.33 7.50
CA GLU A 19 2.61 -10.26 8.47
C GLU A 19 3.40 -8.94 8.37
N VAL A 20 3.71 -8.49 7.15
CA VAL A 20 4.37 -7.20 6.92
C VAL A 20 3.54 -6.05 7.49
N LEU A 21 2.22 -6.06 7.25
CA LEU A 21 1.31 -5.03 7.76
C LEU A 21 1.19 -5.06 9.28
N LYS A 22 1.17 -6.22 9.92
CA LYS A 22 1.10 -6.34 11.39
C LYS A 22 2.39 -5.86 12.08
N ASN A 23 3.53 -6.08 11.45
CA ASN A 23 4.83 -5.72 12.00
C ASN A 23 5.22 -4.26 11.73
N GLY A 24 4.65 -3.64 10.70
CA GLY A 24 4.86 -2.24 10.40
C GLY A 24 4.09 -1.32 11.36
N ARG A 25 4.64 -0.12 11.58
CA ARG A 25 4.04 0.91 12.46
C ARG A 25 3.57 2.14 11.71
N GLU A 26 4.14 2.38 10.54
CA GLU A 26 3.87 3.52 9.71
C GLU A 26 3.84 3.12 8.24
N GLY A 27 3.12 3.89 7.44
CA GLY A 27 2.98 3.70 6.01
C GLY A 27 2.67 5.01 5.32
N ILE A 28 2.64 4.98 3.99
CA ILE A 28 2.23 6.14 3.20
C ILE A 28 0.76 5.96 2.80
N LEU A 29 -0.10 6.87 3.26
CA LEU A 29 -1.46 6.99 2.76
C LEU A 29 -1.42 7.88 1.51
N SER A 30 -1.73 7.28 0.36
CA SER A 30 -1.82 7.99 -0.91
C SER A 30 -3.27 8.25 -1.27
N THR A 31 -3.63 9.51 -1.49
CA THR A 31 -4.95 9.96 -1.92
C THR A 31 -4.86 10.71 -3.25
N ILE A 32 -6.00 10.86 -3.92
CA ILE A 32 -6.15 11.72 -5.10
C ILE A 32 -7.03 12.89 -4.67
N SER A 33 -6.54 14.12 -4.84
CA SER A 33 -7.32 15.33 -4.57
C SER A 33 -8.40 15.55 -5.63
N GLU A 34 -9.31 16.49 -5.38
CA GLU A 34 -10.42 16.80 -6.28
C GLU A 34 -9.96 17.21 -7.69
N ASN A 35 -8.79 17.86 -7.80
CA ASN A 35 -8.19 18.23 -9.07
C ASN A 35 -7.32 17.13 -9.71
N GLY A 36 -7.34 15.91 -9.17
CA GLY A 36 -6.60 14.76 -9.71
C GLY A 36 -5.12 14.69 -9.30
N TYR A 37 -4.66 15.57 -8.42
CA TYR A 37 -3.27 15.57 -7.97
C TYR A 37 -3.05 14.50 -6.88
N PRO A 38 -2.02 13.64 -7.00
CA PRO A 38 -1.75 12.64 -5.98
C PRO A 38 -1.07 13.28 -4.76
N TYR A 39 -1.50 12.89 -3.56
CA TYR A 39 -0.87 13.28 -2.31
C TYR A 39 -0.50 12.05 -1.50
N GLY A 40 0.71 12.03 -0.93
CA GLY A 40 1.19 10.96 -0.07
C GLY A 40 1.58 11.53 1.29
N ILE A 41 1.02 10.99 2.36
CA ILE A 41 1.33 11.40 3.73
C ILE A 41 1.76 10.19 4.56
N ALA A 42 2.83 10.35 5.33
CA ALA A 42 3.25 9.35 6.30
C ALA A 42 2.24 9.31 7.45
N VAL A 43 1.67 8.14 7.70
CA VAL A 43 0.70 7.91 8.76
C VAL A 43 1.16 6.75 9.62
N ASN A 44 1.04 6.92 10.93
CA ASN A 44 1.09 5.80 11.84
C ASN A 44 -0.25 5.04 11.76
N TYR A 45 -0.21 3.71 11.73
CA TYR A 45 -1.41 2.86 11.69
C TYR A 45 -1.46 1.81 12.80
N VAL A 46 -0.65 1.99 13.85
CA VAL A 46 -0.66 1.19 15.08
C VAL A 46 -1.88 1.52 15.92
#